data_AF-A0A9D7ALD7-F1
#
_entry.id   AF-A0A9D7ALD7-F1
#
_cell.length_a   1.000
_cell.length_b   1.000
_cell.length_c   1.000
_cell.angle_alpha   90.00
_cell.angle_beta   90.00
_cell.angle_gamma   90.00
#
_symmetry.space_group_name_H-M   'P 1'
#
loop_
_entity.id
_entity.type
_entity.pdbx_description
1 polymer ?
#
loop_
_entity_poly.entity_id
_entity_poly.type
_entity_poly.pdbx_seq_one_letter_code
_entity_poly.pdbx_strand_id
1 'polypeptide(L)'
;MTVWQMMIASVFIFLIAIVLSFKKTPSKLRMVMRILAILMIIAGVSIFFMFKNKMEEVRACPSNVVSFYAKDGVLCFGYENVSNLLMDQRQLEISDFKIVNDKLVITSTPHNGDFQIRRNDNNSGFSIVPYTIK
;
A
#
# COMPACT_ATOMS: atom_id res chain seq x y z
N MET A 1 24.61 -2.29 -5.91
CA MET A 1 23.85 -3.42 -5.35
C MET A 1 22.37 -3.16 -5.58
N THR A 2 21.62 -4.13 -6.12
CA THR A 2 20.16 -4.01 -6.26
C THR A 2 19.48 -4.28 -4.91
N VAL A 3 18.27 -3.75 -4.71
CA VAL A 3 17.47 -3.97 -3.48
C VAL A 3 17.27 -5.46 -3.20
N TRP A 4 17.12 -6.27 -4.26
CA TRP A 4 16.98 -7.72 -4.18
C TRP A 4 18.21 -8.41 -3.58
N GLN A 5 19.42 -7.98 -3.99
CA GLN A 5 20.67 -8.52 -3.46
C GLN A 5 20.84 -8.18 -1.97
N MET A 6 20.40 -6.99 -1.53
CA MET A 6 20.44 -6.62 -0.11
C MET A 6 19.45 -7.44 0.74
N MET A 7 18.24 -7.72 0.24
CA MET A 7 17.30 -8.59 0.96
C MET A 7 17.86 -10.00 1.14
N ILE A 8 18.44 -10.59 0.09
CA ILE A 8 19.01 -11.94 0.16
C ILE A 8 20.17 -11.97 1.16
N ALA A 9 21.09 -11.00 1.10
CA ALA A 9 22.21 -10.91 2.04
C ALA A 9 21.75 -10.79 3.50
N SER A 10 20.69 -10.00 3.75
CA SER A 10 20.08 -9.84 5.08
C SER A 10 19.57 -11.16 5.66
N VAL A 11 18.91 -11.99 4.85
CA VAL A 11 18.42 -13.32 5.25
C VAL A 11 19.59 -14.26 5.60
N PHE A 12 20.66 -14.26 4.80
CA PHE A 12 21.84 -15.07 5.09
C PHE A 12 22.53 -14.66 6.40
N ILE A 13 22.69 -13.35 6.63
CA ILE A 13 23.25 -12.82 7.88
C ILE A 13 22.37 -13.23 9.08
N PHE A 14 21.05 -13.17 8.92
CA PHE A 14 20.11 -13.58 9.97
C PHE A 14 20.22 -15.07 10.32
N LEU A 15 20.32 -15.95 9.31
CA LEU A 15 20.51 -17.39 9.54
C LEU A 15 21.83 -17.67 10.27
N ILE A 16 22.92 -17.02 9.86
CA ILE A 16 24.23 -17.14 10.52
C ILE A 16 24.15 -16.65 11.98
N ALA A 17 23.47 -15.53 12.23
CA ALA A 17 23.27 -14.98 13.57
C ALA A 17 22.48 -15.94 14.48
N ILE A 18 21.44 -16.60 13.95
CA ILE A 18 20.68 -17.62 14.68
C ILE A 18 21.57 -18.81 15.05
N VAL A 19 22.30 -19.38 14.08
CA VAL A 19 23.15 -20.55 14.31
C VAL A 19 24.23 -20.24 15.35
N LEU A 20 24.85 -19.05 15.28
CA LEU A 20 25.86 -18.62 16.25
C LEU A 20 25.27 -18.27 17.63
N SER A 21 24.00 -17.88 17.70
CA SER A 21 23.29 -17.63 18.97
C SER A 21 23.09 -18.91 19.81
N PHE A 22 22.97 -20.08 19.16
CA PHE A 22 22.81 -21.38 19.82
C PHE A 22 24.12 -22.09 20.19
N LYS A 23 25.29 -21.53 19.84
CA LYS A 23 26.59 -22.16 20.14
C LYS A 23 26.83 -22.22 21.64
N LYS A 24 27.12 -23.41 22.19
CA LYS A 24 27.10 -23.80 23.62
C LYS A 24 28.10 -23.06 24.54
N THR A 25 29.14 -22.41 24.03
CA THR A 25 30.13 -21.65 24.82
C THR A 25 29.68 -20.20 25.13
N PRO A 26 29.62 -19.79 26.42
CA PRO A 26 29.23 -18.43 26.77
C PRO A 26 30.33 -17.45 26.39
N SER A 27 30.00 -16.47 25.55
CA SER A 27 30.92 -15.45 25.05
C SER A 27 30.16 -14.15 24.85
N LYS A 28 30.82 -12.99 25.03
CA LYS A 28 30.25 -11.65 24.75
C LYS A 28 29.68 -11.57 23.31
N LEU A 29 30.25 -12.33 22.39
CA LEU A 29 29.80 -12.45 21.00
C LEU A 29 28.40 -13.07 20.89
N ARG A 30 28.03 -14.00 21.78
CA ARG A 30 26.67 -14.58 21.82
C ARG A 30 25.62 -13.53 22.19
N MET A 31 25.93 -12.63 23.13
CA MET A 31 25.02 -11.57 23.55
C MET A 31 24.75 -10.59 22.41
N VAL A 32 25.80 -10.18 21.69
CA VAL A 32 25.69 -9.31 20.51
C VAL A 32 24.87 -9.97 19.40
N MET A 33 25.12 -11.26 19.10
CA MET A 33 24.36 -11.98 18.06
C MET A 33 22.89 -12.16 18.42
N ARG A 34 22.54 -12.34 19.70
CA ARG A 34 21.15 -12.39 20.16
C ARG A 34 20.44 -11.06 19.96
N ILE A 35 21.09 -9.95 20.32
CA ILE A 35 20.54 -8.60 20.13
C ILE A 35 20.32 -8.34 18.63
N LEU A 36 21.31 -8.70 17.80
CA LEU A 36 21.21 -8.54 16.34
C LEU A 36 20.08 -9.38 15.73
N ALA A 37 19.91 -10.62 16.18
CA ALA A 37 18.79 -11.46 15.75
C ALA A 37 17.43 -10.87 16.15
N ILE A 38 17.30 -10.35 17.38
CA ILE A 38 16.07 -9.70 17.84
C ILE A 38 15.77 -8.44 17.01
N LEU A 39 16.77 -7.59 16.77
CA LEU A 39 16.60 -6.39 15.94
C LEU A 39 16.15 -6.72 14.52
N MET A 40 16.70 -7.78 13.92
CA MET A 40 16.31 -8.25 12.59
C MET A 40 14.88 -8.78 12.56
N ILE A 41 14.43 -9.48 13.61
CA ILE A 41 13.03 -9.93 13.73
C ILE A 41 12.10 -8.73 13.84
N ILE A 42 12.41 -7.76 14.70
CA ILE A 42 11.58 -6.55 14.88
C ILE A 42 11.49 -5.79 13.54
N ALA A 43 12.62 -5.58 12.86
CA ALA A 43 12.64 -4.94 11.55
C ALA A 43 11.79 -5.72 10.53
N GLY A 44 11.92 -7.04 10.49
CA GLY A 44 11.13 -7.90 9.60
C GLY A 44 9.62 -7.81 9.85
N VAL A 45 9.19 -7.83 11.12
CA VAL A 45 7.77 -7.69 11.49
C VAL A 45 7.22 -6.33 11.09
N SER A 46 7.96 -5.24 11.34
CA SER A 46 7.54 -3.89 10.96
C SER A 46 7.38 -3.75 9.44
N ILE A 47 8.33 -4.29 8.66
CA ILE A 47 8.26 -4.30 7.19
C ILE A 47 7.05 -5.14 6.74
N PHE A 48 6.84 -6.32 7.32
CA PHE A 48 5.71 -7.18 6.98
C PHE A 48 4.36 -6.49 7.17
N PHE A 49 4.17 -5.77 8.29
CA PHE A 49 2.94 -5.00 8.52
C PHE A 49 2.73 -3.89 7.48
N MET A 50 3.78 -3.15 7.12
CA MET A 50 3.66 -2.14 6.05
C MET A 50 3.30 -2.77 4.71
N PHE A 51 3.91 -3.90 4.36
CA PHE A 51 3.59 -4.62 3.13
C PHE A 51 2.19 -5.22 3.15
N LYS A 52 1.68 -5.67 4.31
CA LYS A 52 0.34 -6.22 4.43
C LYS A 52 -0.72 -5.20 3.99
N ASN A 53 -0.63 -3.97 4.49
CA ASN A 53 -1.56 -2.90 4.13
C ASN A 53 -1.51 -2.60 2.63
N LYS A 54 -0.30 -2.55 2.05
CA LYS A 54 -0.12 -2.36 0.61
C LYS A 54 -0.66 -3.52 -0.23
N MET A 55 -0.49 -4.75 0.25
CA MET A 55 -1.01 -5.95 -0.42
C MET A 55 -2.54 -6.02 -0.35
N GLU A 56 -3.17 -5.49 0.71
CA GLU A 56 -4.62 -5.37 0.80
C GLU A 56 -5.17 -4.39 -0.26
N GLU A 57 -4.52 -3.24 -0.47
CA GLU A 57 -4.85 -2.31 -1.56
C GLU A 57 -4.71 -2.98 -2.94
N VAL A 58 -3.62 -3.73 -3.17
CA VAL A 58 -3.39 -4.46 -4.44
C VAL A 58 -4.40 -5.59 -4.65
N ARG A 59 -4.90 -6.24 -3.60
CA ARG A 59 -5.95 -7.26 -3.72
C ARG A 59 -7.27 -6.65 -4.18
N ALA A 60 -7.64 -5.50 -3.60
CA ALA A 60 -8.83 -4.76 -4.00
C ALA A 60 -8.69 -4.24 -5.44
N CYS A 61 -7.55 -3.66 -5.77
CA CYS A 61 -7.25 -3.05 -7.07
C CYS A 61 -6.01 -3.72 -7.71
N PRO A 62 -6.15 -4.82 -8.47
CA PRO A 62 -5.03 -5.65 -8.92
C PRO A 62 -4.33 -5.14 -10.18
N SER A 63 -4.83 -4.07 -10.78
CA SER A 63 -4.41 -3.62 -12.10
C SER A 63 -3.71 -2.28 -12.00
N ASN A 64 -2.44 -2.20 -12.45
CA ASN A 64 -1.71 -0.93 -12.57
C ASN A 64 -2.12 -0.12 -13.80
N VAL A 65 -3.39 -0.19 -14.21
CA VAL A 65 -3.87 0.63 -15.31
C VAL A 65 -3.89 2.07 -14.84
N VAL A 66 -3.27 2.94 -15.64
CA VAL A 66 -3.35 4.39 -15.45
C VAL A 66 -4.71 4.82 -16.00
N SER A 67 -5.80 4.31 -15.43
CA SER A 67 -7.18 4.65 -15.76
C SER A 67 -8.11 4.26 -14.63
N PHE A 68 -9.27 4.91 -14.56
CA PHE A 68 -10.28 4.50 -13.60
C PHE A 68 -10.94 3.20 -14.03
N TYR A 69 -11.12 2.29 -13.09
CA TYR A 69 -11.84 1.04 -13.32
C TYR A 69 -12.63 0.62 -12.08
N ALA A 70 -13.67 -0.17 -12.29
CA ALA A 70 -14.46 -0.76 -11.23
C ALA A 70 -14.00 -2.19 -10.99
N LYS A 71 -13.85 -2.60 -9.74
CA LYS A 71 -13.69 -4.01 -9.38
C LYS A 71 -14.41 -4.30 -8.07
N ASP A 72 -15.25 -5.32 -8.06
CA ASP A 72 -16.02 -5.77 -6.89
C ASP A 72 -16.78 -4.63 -6.18
N GLY A 73 -17.32 -3.67 -6.95
CA GLY A 73 -18.04 -2.50 -6.41
C GLY A 73 -17.16 -1.38 -5.87
N VAL A 74 -15.85 -1.45 -6.07
CA VAL A 74 -14.87 -0.45 -5.61
C VAL A 74 -14.31 0.33 -6.80
N LEU A 75 -14.13 1.64 -6.62
CA LEU A 75 -13.47 2.51 -7.60
C LEU A 75 -11.95 2.45 -7.42
N CYS A 76 -11.25 2.02 -8.46
CA CYS A 76 -9.80 1.88 -8.48
C CYS A 76 -9.14 2.84 -9.47
N PHE A 77 -7.91 3.25 -9.15
CA PHE A 77 -7.00 3.95 -10.04
C PHE A 77 -5.58 3.38 -9.85
N GLY A 78 -5.09 2.63 -10.84
CA GLY A 78 -3.92 1.77 -10.62
C GLY A 78 -4.16 0.78 -9.46
N TYR A 79 -3.19 0.66 -8.55
CA TYR A 79 -3.31 -0.15 -7.33
C TYR A 79 -4.05 0.55 -6.19
N GLU A 80 -4.48 1.81 -6.37
CA GLU A 80 -5.12 2.58 -5.31
C GLU A 80 -6.64 2.38 -5.32
N ASN A 81 -7.17 2.10 -4.12
CA ASN A 81 -8.60 2.12 -3.85
C ASN A 81 -9.03 3.58 -3.61
N VAL A 82 -9.57 4.20 -4.65
CA VAL A 82 -9.99 5.60 -4.63
C VAL A 82 -11.17 5.80 -3.68
N SER A 83 -12.07 4.81 -3.56
CA SER A 83 -13.18 4.85 -2.61
C SER A 83 -12.71 4.98 -1.17
N ASN A 84 -11.77 4.12 -0.74
CA ASN A 84 -11.22 4.19 0.61
C ASN A 84 -10.39 5.46 0.83
N LEU A 85 -9.60 5.87 -0.17
CA LEU A 85 -8.78 7.08 -0.06
C LEU A 85 -9.62 8.33 0.16
N LEU A 86 -10.78 8.43 -0.50
CA LEU A 86 -11.72 9.53 -0.33
C LEU A 86 -12.41 9.52 1.04
N MET A 87 -12.72 8.33 1.55
CA MET A 87 -13.25 8.17 2.90
C MET A 87 -12.21 8.59 3.96
N ASP A 88 -10.97 8.10 3.87
CA ASP A 88 -9.92 8.34 4.86
C ASP A 88 -9.43 9.80 4.86
N GLN A 89 -9.22 10.40 3.69
CA GLN A 89 -8.61 11.73 3.60
C GLN A 89 -9.62 12.87 3.64
N ARG A 90 -10.84 12.64 3.12
CA ARG A 90 -11.84 13.71 2.93
C ARG A 90 -13.18 13.41 3.58
N GLN A 91 -13.34 12.28 4.26
CA GLN A 91 -14.61 11.84 4.86
C GLN A 91 -15.75 11.79 3.82
N LEU A 92 -15.41 11.44 2.58
CA LEU A 92 -16.36 11.31 1.49
C LEU A 92 -16.70 9.85 1.29
N GLU A 93 -17.86 9.45 1.81
CA GLU A 93 -18.43 8.13 1.57
C GLU A 93 -19.04 8.07 0.17
N ILE A 94 -18.55 7.15 -0.67
CA ILE A 94 -19.06 6.95 -2.01
C ILE A 94 -20.21 5.95 -1.93
N SER A 95 -21.42 6.41 -2.24
CA SER A 95 -22.59 5.55 -2.34
C SER A 95 -22.72 4.89 -3.72
N ASP A 96 -22.35 5.61 -4.78
CA ASP A 96 -22.36 5.11 -6.15
C ASP A 96 -21.33 5.85 -6.99
N PHE A 97 -20.92 5.27 -8.12
CA PHE A 97 -20.02 5.93 -9.06
C PHE A 97 -20.26 5.50 -10.50
N LYS A 98 -20.10 6.46 -11.41
CA LYS A 98 -20.22 6.28 -12.84
C LYS A 98 -18.94 6.69 -13.54
N ILE A 99 -18.26 5.72 -14.15
CA ILE A 99 -17.10 5.98 -15.00
C ILE A 99 -17.62 6.54 -16.33
N VAL A 100 -17.34 7.82 -16.59
CA VAL A 100 -17.77 8.51 -17.81
C VAL A 100 -16.81 8.21 -18.95
N ASN A 101 -15.52 8.22 -18.65
CA ASN A 101 -14.45 7.78 -19.55
C ASN A 101 -13.24 7.34 -18.72
N ASP A 102 -12.16 6.96 -19.38
CA ASP A 102 -10.95 6.48 -18.72
C ASP A 102 -10.33 7.50 -17.73
N LYS A 103 -10.59 8.80 -17.93
CA LYS A 103 -10.05 9.92 -17.14
C LYS A 103 -11.05 10.61 -16.21
N LEU A 104 -12.33 10.29 -16.29
CA LEU A 104 -13.39 10.99 -15.57
C LEU A 104 -14.38 10.01 -14.96
N VAL A 105 -14.59 10.17 -13.66
CA VAL A 105 -15.59 9.45 -12.88
C VAL A 105 -16.46 10.45 -12.15
N ILE A 106 -17.76 10.20 -12.11
CA ILE A 106 -18.69 10.93 -11.26
C ILE A 106 -19.01 10.03 -10.08
N THR A 107 -18.83 10.53 -8.86
CA THR A 107 -19.12 9.80 -7.62
C THR A 107 -20.24 10.49 -6.87
N SER A 108 -21.26 9.74 -6.50
CA SER A 108 -22.38 10.22 -5.69
C SER A 108 -22.12 9.90 -4.23
N THR A 109 -22.19 10.93 -3.39
CA THR A 109 -22.09 10.79 -1.94
C THR A 109 -23.48 10.98 -1.34
N PRO A 110 -23.85 10.21 -0.29
CA PRO A 110 -25.20 10.26 0.28
C PRO A 110 -25.51 11.60 0.96
N HIS A 111 -24.48 12.35 1.37
CA HIS A 111 -24.63 13.58 2.15
C HIS A 111 -24.01 14.83 1.52
N ASN A 112 -23.04 14.67 0.62
CA ASN A 112 -22.23 15.79 0.13
C ASN A 112 -22.44 16.08 -1.37
N GLY A 113 -23.43 15.42 -1.99
CA GLY A 113 -23.76 15.55 -3.41
C GLY A 113 -22.80 14.79 -4.32
N ASP A 114 -22.79 15.17 -5.59
CA ASP A 114 -21.97 14.53 -6.60
C ASP A 114 -20.61 15.22 -6.75
N PHE A 115 -19.57 14.43 -7.02
CA PHE A 115 -18.22 14.90 -7.28
C PHE A 115 -17.70 14.33 -8.59
N GLN A 116 -16.90 15.12 -9.30
CA GLN A 116 -16.10 14.65 -10.42
C GLN A 116 -14.69 14.33 -9.94
N ILE A 117 -14.21 13.13 -10.29
CA ILE A 117 -12.83 12.72 -10.13
C ILE A 117 -12.19 12.70 -11.51
N ARG A 118 -11.16 13.52 -11.71
CA ARG A 118 -10.44 13.68 -12.97
C ARG A 118 -9.00 13.22 -12.83
N ARG A 119 -8.54 12.40 -13.76
CA ARG A 119 -7.12 12.07 -13.88
C ARG A 119 -6.36 13.32 -14.31
N ASN A 120 -5.22 13.57 -13.66
CA ASN A 120 -4.31 14.63 -14.09
C ASN A 120 -3.51 14.14 -15.31
N ASP A 121 -3.48 14.92 -16.40
CA ASP A 121 -2.74 14.52 -17.61
C ASP A 121 -1.22 14.50 -17.42
N ASN A 122 -0.71 15.26 -16.42
CA ASN A 122 0.72 15.46 -16.20
C ASN A 122 1.30 14.63 -15.04
N ASN A 123 0.48 13.85 -14.32
CA ASN A 123 0.94 13.07 -13.17
C ASN A 123 0.10 11.80 -12.99
N SER A 124 0.64 10.79 -12.30
CA SER A 124 -0.08 9.56 -11.93
C SER A 124 -1.10 9.77 -10.81
N GLY A 125 -1.76 10.93 -10.76
CA GLY A 125 -2.70 11.30 -9.71
C GLY A 125 -4.03 11.80 -10.29
N PHE A 126 -4.96 12.13 -9.39
CA PHE A 126 -6.29 12.62 -9.74
C PHE A 126 -6.68 13.82 -8.89
N SER A 127 -7.62 14.61 -9.41
CA SER A 127 -8.23 15.76 -8.74
C SER A 127 -9.72 15.51 -8.51
N ILE A 128 -10.26 16.12 -7.46
CA ILE A 128 -11.67 15.97 -7.06
C ILE A 128 -12.28 17.36 -7.10
N VAL A 129 -13.37 17.50 -7.85
CA VAL A 129 -14.08 18.76 -8.07
C VAL A 129 -15.57 18.54 -7.80
N PRO A 130 -16.27 19.44 -7.09
CA PRO A 130 -17.72 19.33 -6.93
C PRO A 130 -18.41 19.26 -8.30
N TYR A 131 -19.36 18.34 -8.46
CA TYR A 131 -20.18 18.27 -9.66
C TYR A 131 -21.42 19.15 -9.49
N THR A 132 -21.46 20.27 -10.19
CA THR A 132 -22.66 21.10 -10.25
C THR A 132 -23.39 20.79 -11.55
N ILE A 133 -24.60 20.25 -11.45
CA ILE A 133 -25.50 20.14 -12.59
C ILE A 133 -25.88 21.58 -12.98
N LYS A 134 -25.52 21.97 -14.20
CA LYS A 134 -25.93 23.24 -14.81
C LYS A 134 -27.19 23.03 -15.62
#